data_AF-A0A3A9EG71-F1
#
_entry.id   AF-A0A3A9EG71-F1
#
_cell.length_a   1.000
_cell.length_b   1.000
_cell.length_c   1.000
_cell.angle_alpha   90.00
_cell.angle_beta   90.00
_cell.angle_gamma   90.00
#
_symmetry.space_group_name_H-M   'P 1'
#
loop_
_entity.id
_entity.type
_entity.pdbx_description
1 polymer ?
#
loop_
_entity_poly.entity_id
_entity_poly.type
_entity_poly.pdbx_seq_one_letter_code
_entity_poly.pdbx_strand_id
1 'polypeptide(L)'
;MTSNKIVEKGASKEKISLRKPVPPGVLFAVYEAQTGQPEYIPLEYTDTPMLLDELTNYVNTTDDHPLIIAAMVHYQLITIYPFAEGNVRSIRIWLDFILKKRYILL
;
A
#
# COMPACT_ATOMS: atom_id res chain seq x y z
N MET A 1 -15.48 19.40 10.05
CA MET A 1 -15.89 18.43 11.09
C MET A 1 -15.25 17.10 10.74
N THR A 2 -14.41 16.62 11.64
CA THR A 2 -13.27 15.71 11.42
C THR A 2 -13.71 14.25 11.26
N SER A 3 -13.26 13.60 10.18
CA SER A 3 -13.52 12.19 9.83
C SER A 3 -13.09 11.16 10.89
N ASN A 4 -12.32 11.60 11.90
CA ASN A 4 -11.82 10.73 12.97
C ASN A 4 -12.91 10.18 13.91
N LYS A 5 -14.09 10.80 14.00
CA LYS A 5 -15.16 10.35 14.92
C LYS A 5 -15.90 9.08 14.47
N ILE A 6 -15.78 8.68 13.21
CA ILE A 6 -16.56 7.55 12.66
C ILE A 6 -15.80 6.22 12.82
N VAL A 7 -14.47 6.25 12.79
CA VAL A 7 -13.62 5.05 12.87
C VAL A 7 -13.63 4.42 14.27
N GLU A 8 -13.81 5.23 15.32
CA GLU A 8 -13.77 4.76 16.72
C GLU A 8 -15.00 3.94 17.12
N LYS A 9 -16.14 4.07 16.42
CA LYS A 9 -17.41 3.49 16.87
C LYS A 9 -17.60 2.01 16.50
N GLY A 10 -16.71 1.44 15.67
CA GLY A 10 -16.84 0.08 15.13
C GLY A 10 -15.75 -0.92 15.55
N ALA A 11 -14.75 -0.51 16.33
CA ALA A 11 -13.68 -1.40 16.76
C ALA A 11 -14.08 -2.17 18.03
N SER A 12 -13.92 -3.50 18.03
CA SER A 12 -14.15 -4.32 19.23
C SER A 12 -13.25 -3.84 20.36
N LYS A 13 -13.79 -3.79 21.60
CA LYS A 13 -13.06 -3.31 22.79
C LYS A 13 -11.76 -4.06 23.07
N GLU A 14 -11.61 -5.29 22.56
CA GLU A 14 -10.38 -6.10 22.67
C GLU A 14 -9.23 -5.62 21.78
N LYS A 15 -9.49 -4.91 20.67
CA LYS A 15 -8.45 -4.49 19.72
C LYS A 15 -7.71 -3.21 20.11
N ILE A 16 -8.13 -2.56 21.19
CA ILE A 16 -7.67 -1.23 21.60
C ILE A 16 -6.46 -1.29 22.55
N SER A 17 -6.21 -2.43 23.21
CA SER A 17 -5.21 -2.53 24.28
C SER A 17 -3.76 -2.74 23.82
N LEU A 18 -3.52 -3.07 22.55
CA LEU A 18 -2.17 -3.30 22.02
C LEU A 18 -1.59 -2.10 21.25
N ARG A 19 -2.39 -1.06 21.01
CA ARG A 19 -1.96 0.09 20.20
C ARG A 19 -1.42 1.20 21.10
N LYS A 20 -0.10 1.39 21.08
CA LYS A 20 0.53 2.60 21.58
C LYS A 20 0.07 3.82 20.75
N PRO A 21 0.09 5.04 21.32
CA PRO A 21 -0.19 6.26 20.58
C PRO A 21 0.68 6.34 19.33
N VAL A 22 0.09 6.64 18.19
CA VAL A 22 0.83 6.68 16.94
C VAL A 22 1.75 7.91 16.94
N PRO A 23 3.05 7.78 16.61
CA PRO A 23 3.95 8.92 16.48
C PRO A 23 3.42 9.94 15.46
N PRO A 24 3.66 11.25 15.64
CA PRO A 24 3.30 12.26 14.64
C PRO A 24 3.89 11.91 13.27
N GLY A 25 3.05 11.87 12.23
CA GLY A 25 3.43 11.49 10.85
C GLY A 25 2.98 10.08 10.45
N VAL A 26 2.86 9.17 11.40
CA VAL A 26 2.56 7.77 11.11
C VAL A 26 1.05 7.50 11.24
N LEU A 27 0.42 6.87 10.23
CA LEU A 27 -1.02 6.56 10.26
C LEU A 27 -1.31 5.21 10.94
N PHE A 28 -0.38 4.26 10.86
CA PHE A 28 -0.40 2.94 11.49
C PHE A 28 1.03 2.41 11.61
N ALA A 29 1.35 1.55 12.56
CA ALA A 29 2.64 0.83 12.57
C ALA A 29 2.41 -0.58 13.11
N VAL A 30 3.13 -1.56 12.56
CA VAL A 30 3.21 -2.90 13.16
C VAL A 30 4.39 -2.86 14.11
N TYR A 31 4.17 -3.25 15.36
CA TYR A 31 5.20 -3.28 16.38
C TYR A 31 5.53 -4.73 16.71
N GLU A 32 6.81 -5.02 16.86
CA GLU A 32 7.28 -6.30 17.38
C GLU A 32 6.76 -6.49 18.82
N ALA A 33 6.15 -7.64 19.09
CA ALA A 33 5.49 -7.89 20.38
C ALA A 33 6.45 -7.88 21.59
N GLN A 34 7.72 -8.23 21.37
CA GLN A 34 8.71 -8.41 22.45
C GLN A 34 9.45 -7.11 22.77
N THR A 35 9.91 -6.40 21.74
CA THR A 35 10.73 -5.19 21.91
C THR A 35 9.89 -3.90 21.83
N GLY A 36 8.69 -3.98 21.27
CA GLY A 36 7.85 -2.82 20.99
C GLY A 36 8.44 -1.87 19.94
N GLN A 37 9.46 -2.32 19.19
CA GLN A 37 10.03 -1.57 18.07
C GLN A 37 9.11 -1.65 16.85
N PRO A 38 9.05 -0.60 16.00
CA PRO A 38 8.29 -0.66 14.78
C PRO A 38 8.95 -1.65 13.81
N GLU A 39 8.21 -2.71 13.47
CA GLU A 39 8.57 -3.72 12.47
C GLU A 39 8.17 -3.27 11.06
N TYR A 40 7.08 -2.50 10.96
CA TYR A 40 6.63 -1.88 9.71
C TYR A 40 6.13 -0.46 9.98
N ILE A 41 6.79 0.50 9.33
CA ILE A 41 6.35 1.90 9.25
C ILE A 41 5.81 2.09 7.83
N PRO A 42 4.52 2.44 7.66
CA PRO A 42 3.96 2.73 6.36
C PRO A 42 4.61 3.97 5.78
N LEU A 43 4.61 4.02 4.45
CA LEU A 43 5.15 5.12 3.68
C LEU A 43 4.45 6.44 4.05
N GLU A 44 5.24 7.49 4.16
CA GLU A 44 4.72 8.85 4.25
C GLU A 44 4.04 9.21 2.92
N TYR A 45 2.89 9.88 2.99
CA TYR A 45 2.12 10.23 1.78
C TYR A 45 2.94 11.09 0.80
N THR A 46 3.94 11.82 1.31
CA THR A 46 4.84 12.66 0.53
C THR A 46 5.73 11.87 -0.43
N ASP A 47 5.98 10.61 -0.11
CA ASP A 47 6.87 9.74 -0.89
C ASP A 47 6.10 9.02 -2.01
N THR A 48 4.75 8.99 -1.93
CA THR A 48 3.88 8.32 -2.91
C THR A 48 4.17 8.72 -4.36
N PRO A 49 4.30 10.01 -4.75
CA PRO A 49 4.55 10.38 -6.15
C PRO A 49 5.87 9.81 -6.67
N MET A 50 6.95 9.94 -5.90
CA MET A 50 8.28 9.45 -6.28
C MET A 50 8.27 7.92 -6.45
N LEU A 51 7.64 7.18 -5.53
CA LEU A 51 7.56 5.72 -5.60
C LEU A 51 6.71 5.23 -6.77
N LEU A 52 5.65 5.97 -7.13
CA LEU A 52 4.88 5.67 -8.33
C LEU A 52 5.69 5.93 -9.60
N ASP A 53 6.51 6.97 -9.63
CA ASP A 53 7.40 7.26 -10.76
C ASP A 53 8.46 6.15 -10.92
N GLU A 54 9.08 5.70 -9.82
CA GLU A 54 10.02 4.58 -9.83
C GLU A 54 9.36 3.27 -10.31
N LEU A 55 8.17 2.95 -9.79
CA LEU A 55 7.42 1.77 -10.22
C LEU A 55 7.05 1.86 -11.71
N THR A 56 6.64 3.03 -12.18
CA THR A 56 6.32 3.27 -13.59
C THR A 56 7.55 3.12 -14.47
N ASN A 57 8.70 3.64 -14.02
CA ASN A 57 9.97 3.47 -14.72
C ASN A 57 10.33 1.99 -14.83
N TYR A 58 10.29 1.23 -13.72
CA TYR A 58 10.51 -0.22 -13.71
C TYR A 58 9.62 -0.92 -14.74
N VAL A 59 8.32 -0.65 -14.73
CA VAL A 59 7.36 -1.26 -15.66
C VAL A 59 7.67 -0.93 -17.12
N ASN A 60 8.24 0.23 -17.42
CA ASN A 60 8.54 0.65 -18.79
C ASN A 60 9.90 0.16 -19.29
N THR A 61 10.87 -0.03 -18.42
CA THR A 61 12.26 -0.34 -18.81
C THR A 61 12.64 -1.80 -18.60
N THR A 62 11.94 -2.55 -17.74
CA THR A 62 12.28 -3.95 -17.47
C THR A 62 11.97 -4.88 -18.65
N ASP A 63 12.80 -5.90 -18.81
CA ASP A 63 12.62 -7.04 -19.70
C ASP A 63 12.12 -8.30 -18.96
N ASP A 64 11.77 -8.16 -17.67
CA ASP A 64 11.20 -9.22 -16.86
C ASP A 64 9.99 -9.89 -17.53
N HIS A 65 9.83 -11.18 -17.25
CA HIS A 65 8.66 -11.92 -17.72
C HIS A 65 7.36 -11.22 -17.25
N PRO A 66 6.32 -11.06 -18.08
CA PRO A 66 5.22 -10.17 -17.71
C PRO A 66 4.42 -10.60 -16.46
N LEU A 67 4.39 -11.90 -16.11
CA LEU A 67 3.87 -12.35 -14.81
C LEU A 67 4.67 -11.80 -13.61
N ILE A 68 5.99 -11.63 -13.73
CA ILE A 68 6.85 -11.04 -12.70
C ILE A 68 6.53 -9.56 -12.56
N ILE A 69 6.43 -8.83 -13.68
CA ILE A 69 6.05 -7.41 -13.70
C ILE A 69 4.68 -7.23 -13.02
N ALA A 70 3.71 -8.06 -13.40
CA ALA A 70 2.36 -8.05 -12.84
C ALA A 70 2.34 -8.30 -11.32
N ALA A 71 3.10 -9.30 -10.85
CA ALA A 71 3.25 -9.59 -9.42
C ALA A 71 3.91 -8.43 -8.67
N MET A 72 4.97 -7.84 -9.22
CA MET A 72 5.65 -6.71 -8.58
C MET A 72 4.77 -5.47 -8.50
N VAL A 73 4.07 -5.11 -9.58
CA VAL A 73 3.15 -3.96 -9.54
C VAL A 73 2.03 -4.18 -8.53
N HIS A 74 1.45 -5.38 -8.47
CA HIS A 74 0.44 -5.70 -7.48
C HIS A 74 0.97 -5.57 -6.04
N TYR A 75 2.15 -6.13 -5.77
CA TYR A 75 2.79 -6.03 -4.46
C TYR A 75 3.11 -4.58 -4.08
N GLN A 76 3.76 -3.83 -4.97
CA GLN A 76 4.19 -2.46 -4.69
C GLN A 76 3.02 -1.50 -4.52
N LEU A 77 1.96 -1.62 -5.31
CA LEU A 77 0.78 -0.74 -5.15
C LEU A 77 0.02 -1.01 -3.84
N ILE A 78 0.06 -2.23 -3.29
CA ILE A 78 -0.49 -2.51 -1.95
C ILE A 78 0.30 -1.76 -0.88
N THR A 79 1.63 -1.72 -1.02
CA THR A 79 2.53 -1.06 -0.08
C THR A 79 2.44 0.46 -0.19
N ILE A 80 2.48 1.00 -1.42
CA ILE A 80 2.41 2.44 -1.71
C ILE A 80 1.04 3.01 -1.34
N TYR A 81 -0.04 2.23 -1.54
CA TYR A 81 -1.42 2.59 -1.20
C TYR A 81 -1.83 4.01 -1.66
N PRO A 82 -1.76 4.30 -2.98
CA PRO A 82 -1.70 5.68 -3.48
C PRO A 82 -3.00 6.48 -3.39
N PHE A 83 -4.14 5.84 -3.12
CA PHE A 83 -5.44 6.50 -3.08
C PHE A 83 -5.98 6.56 -1.65
N ALA A 84 -6.77 7.59 -1.32
CA ALA A 84 -7.49 7.65 -0.05
C ALA A 84 -8.51 6.50 0.10
N GLU A 85 -9.15 6.10 -1.02
CA GLU A 85 -10.09 4.99 -1.09
C GLU A 85 -9.96 4.24 -2.42
N GLY A 86 -10.43 2.99 -2.47
CA GLY A 86 -10.52 2.24 -3.72
C GLY A 86 -9.25 1.51 -4.18
N ASN A 87 -8.15 1.55 -3.41
CA ASN A 87 -6.88 0.91 -3.76
C ASN A 87 -7.02 -0.53 -4.24
N VAL A 88 -7.72 -1.38 -3.49
CA VAL A 88 -7.88 -2.81 -3.84
C VAL A 88 -8.55 -2.99 -5.22
N ARG A 89 -9.51 -2.13 -5.57
CA ARG A 89 -10.17 -2.19 -6.89
C ARG A 89 -9.22 -1.70 -7.98
N SER A 90 -8.54 -0.58 -7.76
CA SER A 90 -7.57 -0.02 -8.70
C SER A 90 -6.42 -0.99 -8.98
N ILE A 91 -5.88 -1.64 -7.95
CA ILE A 91 -4.77 -2.60 -8.06
C ILE A 91 -5.16 -3.81 -8.93
N ARG A 92 -6.38 -4.33 -8.76
CA ARG A 92 -6.89 -5.43 -9.58
C ARG A 92 -7.03 -5.02 -11.06
N ILE A 93 -7.53 -3.81 -11.31
CA ILE A 93 -7.63 -3.26 -12.67
C ILE A 93 -6.24 -3.12 -13.30
N TRP A 94 -5.26 -2.62 -12.55
CA TRP A 94 -3.88 -2.49 -13.01
C TRP A 94 -3.22 -3.83 -13.33
N LEU A 95 -3.44 -4.84 -12.48
CA LEU A 95 -2.95 -6.19 -12.72
C LEU A 95 -3.48 -6.75 -14.05
N ASP A 96 -4.80 -6.66 -14.27
CA ASP A 96 -5.44 -7.11 -15.51
C ASP A 96 -4.93 -6.34 -16.73
N PHE A 97 -4.74 -5.02 -16.59
CA PHE A 97 -4.22 -4.16 -17.65
C PHE A 97 -2.81 -4.56 -18.07
N ILE A 98 -1.90 -4.77 -17.11
CA ILE A 98 -0.49 -5.13 -17.39
C ILE A 98 -0.42 -6.48 -18.08
N LEU A 99 -1.16 -7.47 -17.59
CA LEU A 99 -1.20 -8.80 -18.19
C LEU A 99 -1.72 -8.72 -19.63
N LYS A 100 -2.82 -7.99 -19.88
CA LYS A 100 -3.34 -7.80 -21.24
C LYS A 100 -2.36 -7.07 -22.15
N LYS A 101 -1.76 -5.98 -21.69
CA LYS A 101 -0.82 -5.17 -22.47
C LYS A 101 0.42 -5.96 -22.88
N ARG A 102 0.92 -6.84 -22.02
CA ARG A 102 2.20 -7.56 -22.23
C ARG A 102 2.05 -8.99 -22.78
N TYR A 103 0.87 -9.63 -22.68
CA TYR A 103 0.62 -10.97 -23.23
C TYR A 103 -0.28 -11.01 -24.46
N ILE A 104 -1.23 -10.09 -24.58
CA ILE A 104 -2.34 -10.20 -25.54
C ILE A 104 -2.24 -9.13 -26.64
N LEU A 105 -1.63 -7.98 -26.33
CA LEU A 105 -1.52 -6.84 -27.24
C LEU A 105 -0.10 -6.63 -27.83
N LEU A 106 0.80 -7.61 -27.63
CA LEU A 106 2.05 -7.76 -28.37
C LEU A 106 1.89 -8.89 -29.39
#